data_AF-A0A7C6WDY5-F1
#
_entry.id   AF-A0A7C6WDY5-F1
#
_cell.length_a   1.000
_cell.length_b   1.000
_cell.length_c   1.000
_cell.angle_alpha   90.00
_cell.angle_beta   90.00
_cell.angle_gamma   90.00
#
_symmetry.space_group_name_H-M   'P 1'
#
loop_
_entity.id
_entity.type
_entity.pdbx_description
1 polymer ?
#
loop_
_entity_poly.entity_id
_entity_poly.type
_entity_poly.pdbx_seq_one_letter_code
_entity_poly.pdbx_strand_id
1 'polypeptide(L)'
;MGLNFTVKLIIIGIISYAMGNLNPSIIISKLYGVDIRKEGSGNPGTTNVIRTIGLKSGILTLGIDVLKAFVAVRLGMQFAGLKGGMVAFAAVVLGHCFPAIYRFKGGKGVAASFGAAIAFNWPSAFAMFIIAMIVLFIWRRMSLASIVAAVTYPVLMYFYEPEGAIFTFAVAAFVLIMHAPNIKRLLKGEEPPLSFGRKDKSDESSDPDKKDNDKTDINVKKDVPITEDEKQKILNDNIEYSDMENGESPVAAEATKEPSLITAHSPEGIRPEPQPMDYFADVSVPDLGKEKKKIGVIGNGSFGTAISNLLSYNGHDVTLYGRNKNAIKLMEKTRMNERYLPYVILSDKIKYTYDLKSAVKGKDILIYAVPTQKFREASQKTSKFIEDGTIAVNLAKGIEQKSLKRLSEIAIETIPNVTYVVLSGPSHAEELARNCPASVVVASRNKAAAEIIQDVFMSEKFRVYTQEDMLGVEIAGAVKNVIAITTGISDGMKLGSNARAALMTRAIHEIKRLGDAMGANLDTFSGLSGIGDLIVTCSTNLSRNRRCGLLIGLGLDVLDAVERVGSVVEGYFTAEAVVELAKKYKVEMPICETTYGILQGKVTTDKALTALMTRDKKDELQ
;
A
#
# COMPACT_ATOMS: atom_id res chain seq x y z
N MET A 1 48.32 36.67 27.91
CA MET A 1 47.38 37.55 27.17
C MET A 1 46.08 36.78 26.97
N GLY A 2 45.00 37.19 27.64
CA GLY A 2 43.68 36.62 27.35
C GLY A 2 43.29 36.92 25.90
N LEU A 3 42.68 35.95 25.21
CA LEU A 3 42.14 36.18 23.86
C LEU A 3 41.29 37.46 23.86
N ASN A 4 41.51 38.33 22.88
CA ASN A 4 40.70 39.51 22.65
C ASN A 4 39.22 39.12 22.61
N PHE A 5 38.36 39.88 23.29
CA PHE A 5 36.93 39.60 23.40
C PHE A 5 36.25 39.38 22.04
N THR A 6 36.59 40.19 21.03
CA THR A 6 36.11 40.04 19.66
C THR A 6 36.56 38.72 19.04
N VAL A 7 37.81 38.32 19.28
CA VAL A 7 38.34 37.03 18.80
C VAL A 7 37.61 35.86 19.46
N LYS A 8 37.24 35.97 20.74
CA LYS A 8 36.43 34.95 21.42
C LYS A 8 35.05 34.80 20.77
N LEU A 9 34.40 35.91 20.40
CA LEU A 9 33.10 35.90 19.72
C LEU A 9 33.18 35.29 18.32
N ILE A 10 34.25 35.56 17.57
CA ILE A 10 34.45 34.96 16.24
C ILE A 10 34.63 33.44 16.35
N ILE A 11 35.49 32.99 17.27
CA ILE A 11 35.76 31.56 17.49
C ILE A 11 34.49 30.82 17.86
N ILE A 12 33.71 31.33 18.83
CA ILE A 12 32.47 30.67 19.23
C ILE A 12 31.43 30.67 18.10
N GLY A 13 31.38 31.73 17.30
CA GLY A 13 30.52 31.78 16.11
C GLY A 13 30.84 30.68 15.10
N ILE A 14 32.13 30.49 14.79
CA ILE A 14 32.59 29.44 13.86
C ILE A 14 32.28 28.05 14.41
N ILE A 15 32.62 27.79 15.68
CA ILE A 15 32.39 26.49 16.32
C ILE A 15 30.89 26.17 16.38
N SER A 16 30.07 27.12 16.81
CA SER A 16 28.63 26.93 16.94
C SER A 16 27.96 26.73 15.58
N TYR A 17 28.40 27.45 14.56
CA TYR A 17 27.94 27.23 13.18
C TYR A 17 28.32 25.83 12.70
N ALA A 18 29.56 25.39 12.91
CA ALA A 18 30.02 24.05 12.57
C ALA A 18 29.20 22.96 13.28
N MET A 19 28.86 23.14 14.55
CA MET A 19 27.95 22.24 15.28
C MET A 19 26.54 22.22 14.67
N GLY A 20 26.05 23.36 14.20
CA GLY A 20 24.76 23.48 13.50
C GLY A 20 24.72 22.70 12.18
N ASN A 21 25.87 22.52 11.51
CA ASN A 21 25.95 21.80 10.24
C ASN A 21 25.62 20.29 10.37
N LEU A 22 25.69 19.73 11.58
CA LEU A 22 25.24 18.37 11.83
C LEU A 22 23.73 18.30 11.66
N ASN A 23 23.23 17.63 10.62
CA ASN A 23 21.79 17.45 10.43
C ASN A 23 21.40 15.97 10.69
N PRO A 24 20.97 15.63 11.92
CA PRO A 24 20.63 14.25 12.27
C PRO A 24 19.50 13.69 11.40
N SER A 25 18.57 14.53 10.91
CA SER A 25 17.50 14.06 10.03
C SER A 25 18.03 13.48 8.72
N ILE A 26 19.09 14.06 8.14
CA ILE A 26 19.72 13.60 6.89
C ILE A 26 20.60 12.37 7.16
N ILE A 27 21.30 12.34 8.30
CA ILE A 27 22.18 11.22 8.66
C ILE A 27 21.34 9.98 8.97
N ILE A 28 20.35 10.12 9.84
CA ILE A 28 19.43 9.04 10.21
C ILE A 28 18.68 8.56 8.97
N SER A 29 18.21 9.45 8.09
CA SER A 29 17.50 8.99 6.88
C SER A 29 18.38 8.16 5.95
N LYS A 30 19.65 8.53 5.77
CA LYS A 30 20.59 7.75 4.96
C LYS A 30 20.85 6.35 5.52
N LEU A 31 20.90 6.20 6.84
CA LEU A 31 21.08 4.88 7.48
C LEU A 31 19.90 3.93 7.21
N TYR A 32 18.71 4.48 6.93
CA TYR A 32 17.51 3.74 6.55
C TYR A 32 17.31 3.66 5.03
N GLY A 33 18.29 4.07 4.21
CA GLY A 33 18.19 4.06 2.75
C GLY A 33 17.25 5.11 2.14
N VAL A 34 16.83 6.11 2.92
CA VAL A 34 15.85 7.14 2.51
C VAL A 34 16.49 8.52 2.36
N ASP A 35 16.22 9.25 1.27
CA ASP A 35 16.58 10.68 1.16
C ASP A 35 15.40 11.56 1.59
N ILE A 36 15.45 12.05 2.84
CA ILE A 36 14.40 12.88 3.45
C ILE A 36 14.13 14.22 2.75
N ARG A 37 15.02 14.61 1.83
CA ARG A 37 14.86 15.84 1.03
C ARG A 37 14.02 15.59 -0.22
N LYS A 38 13.80 14.33 -0.60
CA LYS A 38 12.96 13.91 -1.72
C LYS A 38 11.63 13.31 -1.25
N GLU A 39 11.58 12.83 -0.01
CA GLU A 39 10.41 12.19 0.59
C GLU A 39 9.62 13.10 1.54
N GLY A 40 8.33 12.82 1.69
CA GLY A 40 7.42 13.53 2.60
C GLY A 40 7.25 15.01 2.26
N SER A 41 7.58 15.92 3.19
CA SER A 41 7.50 17.37 2.96
C SER A 41 8.71 17.95 2.21
N GLY A 42 9.69 17.13 1.84
CA GLY A 42 10.95 17.55 1.21
C GLY A 42 11.86 18.43 2.10
N ASN A 43 11.51 18.61 3.37
CA ASN A 43 12.24 19.46 4.31
C ASN A 43 12.94 18.57 5.35
N PRO A 44 14.27 18.66 5.53
CA PRO A 44 15.02 17.80 6.44
C PRO A 44 14.86 18.27 7.89
N GLY A 45 13.75 17.88 8.51
CA GLY A 45 13.45 18.17 9.91
C GLY A 45 12.68 17.05 10.60
N THR A 46 12.66 17.08 11.92
CA THR A 46 12.05 16.07 12.80
C THR A 46 10.66 15.62 12.38
N THR A 47 9.75 16.56 12.08
CA THR A 47 8.38 16.21 11.65
C THR A 47 8.37 15.41 10.34
N ASN A 48 9.31 15.67 9.43
CA ASN A 48 9.42 14.89 8.19
C ASN A 48 9.99 13.50 8.47
N VAL A 49 10.95 13.37 9.40
CA VAL A 49 11.48 12.06 9.85
C VAL A 49 10.38 11.22 10.49
N ILE A 50 9.54 11.82 11.34
CA ILE A 50 8.38 11.14 11.95
C ILE A 50 7.43 10.60 10.86
N ARG A 51 7.21 11.37 9.79
CA ARG A 51 6.30 11.00 8.70
C ARG A 51 6.87 9.98 7.71
N THR A 52 8.19 9.92 7.55
CA THR A 52 8.84 9.13 6.48
C THR A 52 9.52 7.87 7.00
N ILE A 53 10.09 7.92 8.20
CA ILE A 53 10.84 6.80 8.81
C ILE A 53 10.11 6.28 10.06
N GLY A 54 9.56 7.19 10.87
CA GLY A 54 8.76 6.83 12.03
C GLY A 54 9.14 7.56 13.31
N LEU A 55 8.35 7.32 14.36
CA LEU A 55 8.40 8.09 15.61
C LEU A 55 9.74 7.93 16.35
N LYS A 56 10.31 6.73 16.43
CA LYS A 56 11.58 6.48 17.13
C LYS A 56 12.73 7.30 16.52
N SER A 57 12.86 7.26 15.20
CA SER A 57 13.84 8.05 14.45
C SER A 57 13.60 9.55 14.57
N GLY A 58 12.32 9.95 14.64
CA GLY A 58 11.92 11.33 14.92
C GLY A 58 12.36 11.82 16.30
N ILE A 59 12.10 11.03 17.36
CA ILE A 59 12.52 11.35 18.74
C ILE A 59 14.04 11.44 18.82
N LEU A 60 14.77 10.51 18.19
CA LEU A 60 16.23 10.55 18.14
C LEU A 60 16.74 11.80 17.43
N THR A 61 16.14 12.15 16.28
CA THR A 61 16.46 13.37 15.54
C THR A 61 16.25 14.62 16.39
N LEU A 62 15.10 14.70 17.07
CA LEU A 62 14.76 15.80 17.97
C LEU A 62 15.76 15.94 19.11
N GLY A 63 16.10 14.83 19.77
CA GLY A 63 17.04 14.80 20.88
C GLY A 63 18.42 15.32 20.48
N ILE A 64 18.96 14.88 19.34
CA ILE A 64 20.26 15.34 18.84
C ILE A 64 20.23 16.82 18.45
N ASP A 65 19.14 17.28 17.80
CA ASP A 65 18.97 18.67 17.42
C ASP A 65 18.92 19.61 18.64
N VAL A 66 18.22 19.21 19.70
CA VAL A 66 18.14 19.95 20.96
C VAL A 66 19.49 19.93 21.68
N LEU A 67 20.12 18.76 21.82
CA LEU A 67 21.35 18.59 22.57
C LEU A 67 22.51 19.40 21.97
N LYS A 68 22.72 19.32 20.65
CA LYS A 68 23.83 20.06 20.01
C LYS A 68 23.71 21.57 20.18
N ALA A 69 22.47 22.09 20.12
CA ALA A 69 22.21 23.51 20.25
C ALA A 69 22.36 23.97 21.72
N PHE A 70 21.91 23.14 22.65
CA PHE A 70 22.14 23.34 24.08
C PHE A 70 23.63 23.44 24.39
N VAL A 71 24.43 22.47 23.93
CA VAL A 71 25.89 22.44 24.15
C VAL A 71 26.57 23.66 23.53
N ALA A 72 26.24 24.01 22.29
CA ALA A 72 26.84 25.17 21.61
C ALA A 72 26.63 26.48 22.40
N VAL A 73 25.41 26.72 22.88
CA VAL A 73 25.09 27.93 23.65
C VAL A 73 25.74 27.92 25.03
N ARG A 74 25.76 26.79 25.75
CA ARG A 74 26.45 26.70 27.05
C ARG A 74 27.94 26.95 26.92
N LEU A 75 28.58 26.41 25.89
CA LEU A 75 29.99 26.69 25.59
C LEU A 75 30.21 28.17 25.29
N GLY A 76 29.31 28.81 24.55
CA GLY A 76 29.41 30.25 24.27
C GLY A 76 29.26 31.12 25.50
N MET A 77 28.33 30.79 26.39
CA MET A 77 28.15 31.48 27.67
C MET A 77 29.37 31.31 28.57
N GLN A 78 29.95 30.10 28.63
CA GLN A 78 31.14 29.84 29.43
C GLN A 78 32.39 30.54 28.87
N PHE A 79 32.49 30.68 27.55
CA PHE A 79 33.69 31.21 26.89
C PHE A 79 33.72 32.74 26.78
N ALA A 80 32.56 33.38 26.54
CA ALA A 80 32.47 34.82 26.30
C ALA A 80 31.21 35.47 26.94
N GLY A 81 30.66 34.87 27.99
CA GLY A 81 29.53 35.40 28.74
C GLY A 81 28.24 35.48 27.92
N LEU A 82 27.32 36.36 28.33
CA LEU A 82 26.00 36.49 27.69
C LEU A 82 26.10 36.76 26.17
N LYS A 83 27.00 37.65 25.75
CA LYS A 83 27.24 37.96 24.33
C LYS A 83 27.78 36.74 23.55
N GLY A 84 28.62 35.92 24.19
CA GLY A 84 29.06 34.64 23.63
C GLY A 84 27.92 33.66 23.43
N GLY A 85 27.00 33.59 24.40
CA GLY A 85 25.76 32.81 24.30
C GLY A 85 24.86 33.27 23.15
N MET A 86 24.69 34.59 22.95
CA MET A 86 23.90 35.14 21.85
C MET A 86 24.49 34.79 20.48
N VAL A 87 25.81 34.96 20.32
CA VAL A 87 26.51 34.59 19.08
C VAL A 87 26.40 33.09 18.81
N ALA A 88 26.60 32.26 19.83
CA ALA A 88 26.47 30.82 19.72
C ALA A 88 25.04 30.38 19.34
N PHE A 89 24.02 31.00 19.94
CA PHE A 89 22.62 30.74 19.64
C PHE A 89 22.32 31.05 18.17
N ALA A 90 22.65 32.26 17.72
CA ALA A 90 22.42 32.64 16.32
C ALA A 90 23.18 31.71 15.36
N ALA A 91 24.45 31.45 15.64
CA ALA A 91 25.31 30.66 14.76
C ALA A 91 24.85 29.19 14.65
N VAL A 92 24.45 28.54 15.75
CA VAL A 92 24.01 27.13 15.71
C VAL A 92 22.67 26.98 14.99
N VAL A 93 21.75 27.93 15.17
CA VAL A 93 20.46 27.95 14.47
C VAL A 93 20.67 28.23 12.98
N LEU A 94 21.53 29.20 12.63
CA LEU A 94 21.90 29.48 11.24
C LEU A 94 22.57 28.28 10.58
N GLY A 95 23.50 27.61 11.25
CA GLY A 95 24.15 26.41 10.74
C GLY A 95 23.18 25.24 10.53
N HIS A 96 22.14 25.12 11.36
CA HIS A 96 21.09 24.11 11.17
C HIS A 96 20.16 24.42 10.00
N CYS A 97 19.81 25.70 9.80
CA CYS A 97 18.96 26.13 8.69
C CYS A 97 19.70 26.13 7.35
N PHE A 98 20.97 26.51 7.36
CA PHE A 98 21.81 26.67 6.17
C PHE A 98 23.14 25.92 6.32
N PRO A 99 23.13 24.59 6.45
CA PRO A 99 24.36 23.80 6.59
C PRO A 99 25.18 23.86 5.29
N ALA A 100 26.42 24.31 5.37
CA ALA A 100 27.37 24.38 4.27
C ALA A 100 27.61 22.98 3.65
N ILE A 101 27.69 21.94 4.48
CA ILE A 101 27.92 20.54 4.06
C ILE A 101 26.79 20.04 3.13
N TYR A 102 25.57 20.57 3.28
CA TYR A 102 24.41 20.17 2.50
C TYR A 102 23.93 21.26 1.52
N ARG A 103 24.86 22.07 1.00
CA ARG A 103 24.59 23.14 0.01
C ARG A 103 23.53 24.13 0.50
N PHE A 104 23.60 24.52 1.77
CA PHE A 104 22.70 25.47 2.44
C PHE A 104 21.22 25.05 2.44
N LYS A 105 20.93 23.74 2.36
CA LYS A 105 19.58 23.18 2.44
C LYS A 105 19.41 22.41 3.75
N GLY A 106 18.96 23.09 4.80
CA GLY A 106 18.76 22.56 6.14
C GLY A 106 17.32 22.55 6.63
N GLY A 107 17.14 22.37 7.94
CA GLY A 107 15.84 22.37 8.60
C GLY A 107 15.30 23.77 8.89
N LYS A 108 14.18 23.88 9.61
CA LYS A 108 13.59 25.19 9.99
C LYS A 108 14.09 25.76 11.31
N GLY A 109 14.96 25.03 12.01
CA GLY A 109 15.60 25.51 13.23
C GLY A 109 14.78 25.41 14.52
N VAL A 110 13.52 24.96 14.52
CA VAL A 110 12.68 24.95 15.75
C VAL A 110 13.30 24.16 16.91
N ALA A 111 13.70 22.91 16.66
CA ALA A 111 14.31 22.06 17.69
C ALA A 111 15.66 22.61 18.17
N ALA A 112 16.48 23.13 17.24
CA ALA A 112 17.74 23.77 17.56
C ALA A 112 17.54 25.05 18.38
N SER A 113 16.58 25.90 18.01
CA SER A 113 16.20 27.11 18.75
C SER A 113 15.66 26.76 20.14
N PHE A 114 14.94 25.64 20.29
CA PHE A 114 14.47 25.18 21.59
C PHE A 114 15.63 24.73 22.48
N GLY A 115 16.54 23.91 21.98
CA GLY A 115 17.75 23.52 22.74
C GLY A 115 18.63 24.70 23.12
N ALA A 116 18.80 25.64 22.18
CA ALA A 116 19.49 26.90 22.43
C ALA A 116 18.78 27.77 23.49
N ALA A 117 17.44 27.83 23.46
CA ALA A 117 16.63 28.54 24.45
C ALA A 117 16.77 27.95 25.86
N ILE A 118 16.74 26.62 26.00
CA ILE A 118 16.96 25.95 27.30
C ILE A 118 18.34 26.32 27.86
N ALA A 119 19.38 26.31 27.02
CA ALA A 119 20.73 26.66 27.44
C ALA A 119 20.88 28.13 27.82
N PHE A 120 20.16 29.02 27.13
CA PHE A 120 20.23 30.46 27.30
C PHE A 120 19.47 30.92 28.55
N ASN A 121 18.22 30.48 28.73
CA ASN A 121 17.40 30.75 29.91
C ASN A 121 16.33 29.65 30.07
N TRP A 122 16.61 28.67 30.93
CA TRP A 122 15.74 27.49 31.09
C TRP A 122 14.32 27.81 31.61
N PRO A 123 14.07 28.79 32.51
CA PRO A 123 12.71 29.09 32.96
C PRO A 123 11.83 29.63 31.83
N SER A 124 12.35 30.57 31.03
CA SER A 124 11.64 31.11 29.87
C SER A 124 11.42 30.02 28.81
N ALA A 125 12.41 29.15 28.60
CA ALA A 125 12.28 28.05 27.66
C ALA A 125 11.26 27.00 28.09
N PHE A 126 11.20 26.69 29.39
CA PHE A 126 10.23 25.77 29.95
C PHE A 126 8.81 26.33 29.87
N ALA A 127 8.61 27.60 30.26
CA ALA A 127 7.31 28.27 30.10
C ALA A 127 6.86 28.30 28.63
N MET A 128 7.77 28.64 27.71
CA MET A 128 7.51 28.58 26.26
C MET A 128 7.14 27.17 25.80
N PHE A 129 7.82 26.12 26.30
CA PHE A 129 7.51 24.73 25.99
C PHE A 129 6.11 24.34 26.47
N ILE A 130 5.73 24.71 27.70
CA ILE A 130 4.39 24.44 28.22
C ILE A 130 3.33 25.12 27.35
N ILE A 131 3.52 26.39 26.98
CA ILE A 131 2.61 27.11 26.08
C ILE A 131 2.53 26.39 24.73
N ALA A 132 3.67 26.00 24.15
CA ALA A 132 3.73 25.29 22.88
C ALA A 132 3.02 23.92 22.96
N MET A 133 3.15 23.19 24.08
CA MET A 133 2.50 21.92 24.30
C MET A 133 0.99 22.06 24.51
N ILE A 134 0.52 23.11 25.21
CA ILE A 134 -0.90 23.44 25.32
C ILE A 134 -1.47 23.74 23.94
N VAL A 135 -0.79 24.57 23.16
CA VAL A 135 -1.21 24.89 21.78
C VAL A 135 -1.22 23.63 20.91
N LEU A 136 -0.21 22.76 21.07
CA LEU A 136 -0.14 21.51 20.33
C LEU A 136 -1.26 20.54 20.72
N PHE A 137 -1.61 20.48 22.01
CA PHE A 137 -2.67 19.62 22.54
C PHE A 137 -4.05 20.06 22.05
N ILE A 138 -4.34 21.37 22.12
CA ILE A 138 -5.65 21.91 21.74
C ILE A 138 -5.85 21.88 20.22
N TRP A 139 -4.89 22.41 19.45
CA TRP A 139 -5.07 22.60 18.01
C TRP A 139 -4.45 21.51 17.14
N ARG A 140 -3.71 20.57 17.73
CA ARG A 140 -3.04 19.46 17.03
C ARG A 140 -2.27 19.94 15.80
N ARG A 141 -1.58 21.09 15.83
CA ARG A 141 -0.82 21.66 14.70
C ARG A 141 0.60 22.07 15.14
N MET A 142 1.60 21.36 14.62
CA MET A 142 3.02 21.57 15.00
C MET A 142 3.57 22.94 14.60
N SER A 143 3.20 23.43 13.41
CA SER A 143 3.64 24.75 12.94
C SER A 143 3.04 25.89 13.76
N LEU A 144 1.78 25.76 14.18
CA LEU A 144 1.15 26.73 15.08
C LEU A 144 1.85 26.76 16.44
N ALA A 145 2.08 25.59 17.05
CA ALA A 145 2.84 25.49 18.30
C ALA A 145 4.24 26.11 18.18
N SER A 146 4.94 25.88 17.06
CA SER A 146 6.28 26.45 16.80
C SER A 146 6.25 27.97 16.61
N ILE A 147 5.22 28.51 15.97
CA ILE A 147 5.05 29.96 15.78
C ILE A 147 4.72 30.64 17.11
N VAL A 148 3.80 30.09 17.88
CA VAL A 148 3.47 30.62 19.22
C VAL A 148 4.69 30.57 20.12
N ALA A 149 5.45 29.47 20.10
CA ALA A 149 6.72 29.38 20.81
C ALA A 149 7.70 30.50 20.41
N ALA A 150 7.87 30.74 19.11
CA ALA A 150 8.75 31.80 18.60
C ALA A 150 8.30 33.21 19.03
N VAL A 151 6.99 33.49 19.09
CA VAL A 151 6.46 34.81 19.49
C VAL A 151 6.48 35.00 21.01
N THR A 152 6.20 33.94 21.78
CA THR A 152 6.12 34.01 23.24
C THR A 152 7.49 34.03 23.90
N TYR A 153 8.49 33.37 23.32
CA TYR A 153 9.82 33.30 23.93
C TYR A 153 10.47 34.68 24.17
N PRO A 154 10.47 35.64 23.23
CA PRO A 154 11.01 36.99 23.47
C PRO A 154 10.23 37.76 24.54
N VAL A 155 8.91 37.56 24.61
CA VAL A 155 8.06 38.19 25.63
C VAL A 155 8.41 37.64 27.02
N LEU A 156 8.57 36.32 27.15
CA LEU A 156 9.01 35.70 28.41
C LEU A 156 10.42 36.18 28.78
N MET A 157 11.34 36.21 27.81
CA MET A 157 12.70 36.72 28.01
C MET A 157 12.73 38.18 28.45
N TYR A 158 11.79 39.02 28.01
CA TYR A 158 11.67 40.39 28.50
C TYR A 158 11.41 40.47 30.01
N PHE A 159 10.68 39.52 30.58
CA PHE A 159 10.40 39.47 32.02
C PHE A 159 11.50 38.78 32.83
N TYR A 160 12.17 37.77 32.27
CA TYR A 160 13.18 36.99 33.00
C TYR A 160 14.62 37.46 32.79
N GLU A 161 14.96 37.99 31.61
CA GLU A 161 16.34 38.38 31.24
C GLU A 161 16.34 39.52 30.19
N PRO A 162 16.02 40.77 30.59
CA PRO A 162 15.76 41.89 29.67
C PRO A 162 16.91 42.20 28.70
N GLU A 163 18.16 42.04 29.14
CA GLU A 163 19.36 42.26 28.32
C GLU A 163 19.43 41.30 27.11
N GLY A 164 18.84 40.11 27.22
CA GLY A 164 18.76 39.12 26.15
C GLY A 164 17.52 39.23 25.28
N ALA A 165 16.50 39.97 25.70
CA ALA A 165 15.19 39.98 25.06
C ALA A 165 15.25 40.50 23.62
N ILE A 166 15.94 41.61 23.36
CA ILE A 166 16.09 42.20 22.02
C ILE A 166 16.69 41.20 21.03
N PHE A 167 17.71 40.46 21.46
CA PHE A 167 18.32 39.40 20.65
C PHE A 167 17.31 38.30 20.31
N THR A 168 16.50 37.88 21.28
CA THR A 168 15.49 36.84 21.05
C THR A 168 14.37 37.28 20.12
N PHE A 169 14.03 38.59 20.05
CA PHE A 169 13.14 39.12 19.02
C PHE A 169 13.72 38.93 17.60
N ALA A 170 15.02 39.14 17.42
CA ALA A 170 15.68 38.91 16.12
C ALA A 170 15.67 37.42 15.73
N VAL A 171 15.94 36.52 16.69
CA VAL A 171 15.85 35.07 16.47
C VAL A 171 14.40 34.65 16.17
N ALA A 172 13.42 35.18 16.88
CA ALA A 172 12.01 34.92 16.64
C ALA A 172 11.60 35.36 15.23
N ALA A 173 11.96 36.58 14.82
CA ALA A 173 11.72 37.08 13.47
C ALA A 173 12.34 36.15 12.41
N PHE A 174 13.57 35.68 12.63
CA PHE A 174 14.22 34.71 11.75
C PHE A 174 13.45 33.38 11.66
N VAL A 175 13.04 32.80 12.79
CA VAL A 175 12.24 31.55 12.82
C VAL A 175 10.89 31.74 12.12
N LEU A 176 10.25 32.90 12.28
CA LEU A 176 9.00 33.26 11.59
C LEU A 176 9.20 33.37 10.08
N ILE A 177 10.31 33.96 9.61
CA ILE A 177 10.67 34.00 8.19
C ILE A 177 10.83 32.58 7.64
N MET A 178 11.52 31.69 8.36
CA MET A 178 11.66 30.28 7.99
C MET A 178 10.32 29.52 7.98
N HIS A 179 9.30 30.03 8.67
CA HIS A 179 7.93 29.50 8.69
C HIS A 179 6.96 30.23 7.75
N ALA A 180 7.39 31.21 6.95
CA ALA A 180 6.52 31.94 6.03
C ALA A 180 5.61 31.02 5.15
N PRO A 181 6.10 29.87 4.63
CA PRO A 181 5.24 28.93 3.90
C PRO A 181 4.16 28.26 4.77
N ASN A 182 4.46 27.98 6.05
CA ASN A 182 3.48 27.42 7.00
C ASN A 182 2.47 28.47 7.45
N ILE A 183 2.91 29.71 7.69
CA ILE A 183 2.04 30.83 8.05
C ILE A 183 1.01 31.03 6.93
N LYS A 184 1.45 31.02 5.66
CA LYS A 184 0.54 31.12 4.50
C LYS A 184 -0.48 29.97 4.43
N ARG A 185 -0.09 28.74 4.79
CA ARG A 185 -1.02 27.59 4.85
C ARG A 185 -1.97 27.65 6.05
N LEU A 186 -1.51 28.14 7.20
CA LEU A 186 -2.35 28.34 8.38
C LEU A 186 -3.44 29.38 8.12
N LEU A 187 -3.10 30.52 7.51
CA LEU A 187 -4.07 31.56 7.14
C LEU A 187 -5.13 31.06 6.15
N LYS A 188 -4.84 30.00 5.40
CA LYS A 188 -5.74 29.38 4.41
C LYS A 188 -6.50 28.15 4.93
N GLY A 189 -6.24 27.69 6.17
CA GLY A 189 -6.78 26.43 6.70
C GLY A 189 -6.09 25.15 6.20
N GLU A 190 -5.26 25.23 5.15
CA GLU A 190 -4.64 24.09 4.45
C GLU A 190 -3.49 23.39 5.21
N GLU A 191 -3.09 23.88 6.38
CA GLU A 191 -2.00 23.25 7.13
C GLU A 191 -2.45 21.85 7.62
N PRO A 192 -1.62 20.80 7.54
CA PRO A 192 -2.02 19.51 8.08
C PRO A 192 -1.93 19.50 9.61
N PRO A 193 -2.94 19.00 10.37
CA PRO A 193 -2.72 18.62 11.77
C PRO A 193 -1.53 17.66 11.95
N LEU A 194 -0.89 17.71 13.12
CA LEU A 194 0.14 16.78 13.57
C LEU A 194 -0.48 15.39 13.67
N SER A 195 -0.02 14.51 12.80
CA SER A 195 -0.33 13.08 12.76
C SER A 195 0.87 12.32 13.27
N PHE A 196 0.66 11.43 14.24
CA PHE A 196 1.64 10.41 14.60
C PHE A 196 1.24 9.16 13.81
N GLY A 197 2.02 8.86 12.78
CA GLY A 197 1.59 8.01 11.66
C GLY A 197 1.67 8.80 10.36
N ARG A 198 2.10 8.13 9.28
CA ARG A 198 2.14 8.70 7.93
C ARG A 198 0.74 9.24 7.61
N LYS A 199 0.68 10.44 7.08
CA LYS A 199 -0.55 11.20 7.05
C LYS A 199 -1.21 11.04 5.69
N ASP A 200 -2.20 10.15 5.64
CA ASP A 200 -3.16 10.15 4.57
C ASP A 200 -4.15 11.31 4.67
N LYS A 201 -4.53 11.80 3.50
CA LYS A 201 -5.42 12.95 3.32
C LYS A 201 -6.87 12.46 3.23
N SER A 202 -7.57 12.49 4.34
CA SER A 202 -9.01 12.76 4.37
C SER A 202 -9.39 13.01 5.82
N ASP A 203 -9.85 14.23 6.12
CA ASP A 203 -10.94 14.51 7.08
C ASP A 203 -10.95 16.02 7.39
N GLU A 204 -11.70 16.76 6.57
CA GLU A 204 -12.39 17.98 6.98
C GLU A 204 -13.89 17.77 6.71
N SER A 205 -14.63 17.36 7.74
CA SER A 205 -15.96 17.88 8.05
C SER A 205 -16.37 17.36 9.43
N SER A 206 -16.55 18.29 10.37
CA SER A 206 -16.96 18.07 11.74
C SER A 206 -18.46 18.31 11.89
N ASP A 207 -19.17 17.41 12.57
CA ASP A 207 -20.44 17.70 13.24
C ASP A 207 -20.27 17.37 14.73
N PRO A 208 -20.57 18.29 15.67
CA PRO A 208 -20.26 18.11 17.09
C PRO A 208 -21.52 17.74 17.86
N ASP A 209 -21.78 16.45 18.05
CA ASP A 209 -22.66 16.00 19.13
C ASP A 209 -22.42 14.52 19.46
N LYS A 210 -21.77 14.27 20.61
CA LYS A 210 -22.25 13.34 21.65
C LYS A 210 -21.26 13.23 22.81
N LYS A 211 -21.75 13.64 23.97
CA LYS A 211 -21.22 13.39 25.30
C LYS A 211 -21.54 11.96 25.78
N ASP A 212 -20.63 11.45 26.59
CA ASP A 212 -20.80 10.55 27.75
C ASP A 212 -21.60 9.25 27.58
N ASN A 213 -20.93 8.09 27.70
CA ASN A 213 -20.86 7.42 29.01
C ASN A 213 -20.03 6.13 29.04
N ASP A 214 -19.31 6.08 30.15
CA ASP A 214 -18.88 4.98 31.02
C ASP A 214 -18.01 3.80 30.59
N LYS A 215 -17.13 3.51 31.55
CA LYS A 215 -16.03 2.57 31.57
C LYS A 215 -16.50 1.23 32.11
N THR A 216 -16.02 0.16 31.49
CA THR A 216 -15.69 -1.08 32.20
C THR A 216 -14.41 -1.64 31.61
N ASP A 217 -13.31 -1.45 32.34
CA ASP A 217 -11.98 -1.95 32.02
C ASP A 217 -11.95 -3.48 32.15
N ILE A 218 -11.69 -4.18 31.04
CA ILE A 218 -11.20 -5.56 31.05
C ILE A 218 -9.75 -5.52 30.61
N ASN A 219 -8.88 -5.92 31.53
CA ASN A 219 -7.43 -5.86 31.45
C ASN A 219 -6.90 -6.92 30.47
N VAL A 220 -6.71 -6.56 29.21
CA VAL A 220 -5.97 -7.38 28.22
C VAL A 220 -4.50 -7.01 28.30
N LYS A 221 -3.65 -8.01 28.55
CA LYS A 221 -2.19 -7.87 28.52
C LYS A 221 -1.76 -7.22 27.20
N LYS A 222 -1.06 -6.08 27.29
CA LYS A 222 -0.42 -5.43 26.14
C LYS A 222 0.72 -6.30 25.65
N ASP A 223 0.53 -6.94 24.49
CA ASP A 223 1.63 -7.54 23.75
C ASP A 223 2.59 -6.46 23.23
N VAL A 224 3.87 -6.81 23.24
CA VAL A 224 5.00 -5.96 22.84
C VAL A 224 4.86 -5.59 21.35
N PRO A 225 5.09 -4.32 20.96
CA PRO A 225 4.97 -3.93 19.56
C PRO A 225 6.03 -4.64 18.70
N ILE A 226 5.54 -5.41 17.72
CA ILE A 226 6.34 -6.11 16.71
C ILE A 226 7.15 -5.07 15.91
N THR A 227 8.45 -5.30 15.78
CA THR A 227 9.40 -4.42 15.05
C THR A 227 9.21 -4.50 13.53
N GLU A 228 9.67 -3.50 12.76
CA GLU A 228 9.58 -3.53 11.29
C GLU A 228 10.37 -4.70 10.67
N ASP A 229 11.47 -5.12 11.31
CA ASP A 229 12.21 -6.32 10.91
C ASP A 229 11.41 -7.59 11.14
N GLU A 230 10.65 -7.68 12.24
CA GLU A 230 9.73 -8.78 12.50
C GLU A 230 8.49 -8.75 11.58
N LYS A 231 8.01 -7.58 11.16
CA LYS A 231 6.95 -7.48 10.13
C LYS A 231 7.45 -7.94 8.77
N GLN A 232 8.67 -7.56 8.40
CA GLN A 232 9.31 -8.00 7.16
C GLN A 232 9.62 -9.50 7.21
N LYS A 233 10.02 -10.00 8.38
CA LYS A 233 10.21 -11.42 8.64
C LYS A 233 8.88 -12.20 8.61
N ILE A 234 7.78 -11.70 9.18
CA ILE A 234 6.45 -12.32 9.04
C ILE A 234 5.97 -12.32 7.57
N LEU A 235 6.29 -11.27 6.82
CA LEU A 235 6.01 -11.19 5.39
C LEU A 235 6.82 -12.23 4.59
N ASN A 236 8.05 -12.53 5.02
CA ASN A 236 8.96 -13.49 4.40
C ASN A 236 8.74 -14.95 4.88
N ASP A 237 8.53 -15.18 6.17
CA ASP A 237 8.29 -16.49 6.81
C ASP A 237 6.93 -17.07 6.38
N ASN A 238 5.93 -16.23 6.05
CA ASN A 238 4.68 -16.68 5.45
C ASN A 238 4.78 -16.91 3.92
N ILE A 239 5.97 -16.80 3.33
CA ILE A 239 6.27 -17.33 1.98
C ILE A 239 6.67 -18.82 2.08
N GLU A 240 7.07 -19.32 3.26
CA GLU A 240 7.59 -20.69 3.46
C GLU A 240 6.58 -21.66 4.10
N TYR A 241 5.28 -21.53 3.81
CA TYR A 241 4.30 -22.62 4.03
C TYR A 241 3.71 -23.07 2.69
N SER A 242 4.57 -23.59 1.84
CA SER A 242 4.18 -24.43 0.72
C SER A 242 5.29 -25.44 0.41
N ASP A 243 5.66 -26.26 1.39
CA ASP A 243 6.37 -27.53 1.13
C ASP A 243 6.17 -28.43 2.35
N MET A 244 5.09 -29.20 2.34
CA MET A 244 5.07 -30.50 3.01
C MET A 244 5.09 -31.57 1.93
N GLU A 245 6.09 -32.45 2.06
CA GLU A 245 6.13 -33.83 1.58
C GLU A 245 6.21 -34.05 0.06
N ASN A 246 7.44 -34.11 -0.45
CA ASN A 246 7.72 -35.01 -1.56
C ASN A 246 7.97 -36.41 -1.01
N GLY A 247 6.93 -37.24 -1.09
CA GLY A 247 7.11 -38.69 -1.15
C GLY A 247 7.71 -39.06 -2.51
N GLU A 248 8.90 -39.66 -2.48
CA GLU A 248 9.46 -40.36 -3.64
C GLU A 248 9.27 -41.87 -3.48
N SER A 249 8.90 -42.53 -4.57
CA SER A 249 9.24 -43.95 -4.81
C SER A 249 9.02 -44.31 -6.29
N PRO A 250 9.66 -45.36 -6.85
CA PRO A 250 10.84 -46.13 -6.41
C PRO A 250 12.01 -45.97 -7.43
N VAL A 251 13.28 -46.32 -7.14
CA VAL A 251 13.87 -47.67 -7.34
C VAL A 251 15.22 -47.78 -6.60
N ALA A 252 15.33 -48.88 -5.84
CA ALA A 252 16.49 -49.63 -5.32
C ALA A 252 17.94 -49.07 -5.40
N ALA A 253 18.60 -48.97 -4.23
CA ALA A 253 19.71 -49.86 -3.84
C ALA A 253 20.18 -49.61 -2.39
N GLU A 254 20.23 -50.72 -1.65
CA GLU A 254 20.95 -51.08 -0.41
C GLU A 254 21.70 -50.05 0.48
N ALA A 255 21.38 -50.20 1.77
CA ALA A 255 22.30 -50.41 2.90
C ALA A 255 23.00 -49.21 3.59
N THR A 256 22.48 -48.98 4.80
CA THR A 256 23.20 -48.81 6.09
C THR A 256 23.66 -47.42 6.54
N LYS A 257 23.43 -47.23 7.84
CA LYS A 257 23.96 -46.26 8.82
C LYS A 257 23.13 -45.00 9.02
N GLU A 258 22.51 -44.94 10.21
CA GLU A 258 22.11 -43.71 10.90
C GLU A 258 23.23 -42.67 10.87
N PRO A 259 22.87 -41.38 10.89
CA PRO A 259 23.53 -40.53 11.89
C PRO A 259 22.59 -39.52 12.56
N SER A 260 22.62 -39.57 13.90
CA SER A 260 22.89 -38.44 14.81
C SER A 260 22.61 -37.01 14.33
N LEU A 261 21.81 -36.32 15.14
CA LEU A 261 21.83 -34.88 15.44
C LEU A 261 23.15 -34.18 15.07
N ILE A 262 23.10 -33.28 14.09
CA ILE A 262 24.10 -32.21 13.92
C ILE A 262 23.36 -30.90 13.69
N THR A 263 23.47 -30.03 14.68
CA THR A 263 23.33 -28.58 14.62
C THR A 263 24.10 -28.00 13.42
N ALA A 264 23.46 -27.21 12.58
CA ALA A 264 24.15 -26.36 11.62
C ALA A 264 23.54 -24.95 11.63
N HIS A 265 24.20 -24.05 12.36
CA HIS A 265 24.23 -22.64 12.00
C HIS A 265 24.89 -22.53 10.62
N SER A 266 24.15 -22.08 9.60
CA SER A 266 24.73 -21.63 8.34
C SER A 266 24.78 -20.09 8.32
N PRO A 267 25.90 -19.48 7.89
CA PRO A 267 25.99 -18.04 7.73
C PRO A 267 25.13 -17.58 6.55
N GLU A 268 24.59 -16.37 6.67
CA GLU A 268 23.77 -15.66 5.67
C GLU A 268 24.41 -15.72 4.27
N GLY A 269 23.97 -16.70 3.48
CA GLY A 269 24.28 -16.81 2.06
C GLY A 269 23.38 -15.87 1.27
N ILE A 270 24.00 -14.97 0.49
CA ILE A 270 23.32 -14.18 -0.54
C ILE A 270 22.55 -15.15 -1.45
N ARG A 271 21.22 -15.17 -1.37
CA ARG A 271 20.40 -15.91 -2.34
C ARG A 271 20.72 -15.32 -3.72
N PRO A 272 21.16 -16.12 -4.71
CA PRO A 272 21.43 -15.60 -6.05
C PRO A 272 20.17 -14.94 -6.60
N GLU A 273 20.31 -13.79 -7.28
CA GLU A 273 19.16 -13.14 -7.89
C GLU A 273 18.49 -14.12 -8.88
N PRO A 274 17.15 -14.25 -8.84
CA PRO A 274 16.44 -15.18 -9.71
C PRO A 274 16.68 -14.79 -11.17
N GLN A 275 17.18 -15.75 -11.96
CA GLN A 275 17.42 -15.57 -13.39
C GLN A 275 16.07 -15.64 -14.14
N PRO A 276 15.84 -14.80 -15.17
CA PRO A 276 14.66 -14.92 -16.02
C PRO A 276 14.55 -16.29 -16.69
N MET A 277 13.34 -16.86 -16.74
CA MET A 277 13.09 -18.20 -17.28
C MET A 277 11.88 -18.22 -18.21
N ASP A 278 11.97 -19.01 -19.28
CA ASP A 278 10.83 -19.36 -20.14
C ASP A 278 10.23 -20.68 -19.63
N TYR A 279 9.15 -20.58 -18.85
CA TYR A 279 8.45 -21.73 -18.25
C TYR A 279 7.64 -22.55 -19.27
N PHE A 280 7.58 -22.10 -20.52
CA PHE A 280 6.89 -22.77 -21.61
C PHE A 280 7.87 -23.27 -22.69
N ALA A 281 9.19 -23.24 -22.43
CA ALA A 281 10.21 -23.65 -23.41
C ALA A 281 9.98 -25.07 -23.98
N ASP A 282 9.50 -25.99 -23.15
CA ASP A 282 9.23 -27.39 -23.54
C ASP A 282 7.79 -27.64 -23.99
N VAL A 283 6.94 -26.59 -24.06
CA VAL A 283 5.55 -26.71 -24.48
C VAL A 283 5.46 -26.70 -26.00
N SER A 284 4.97 -27.79 -26.58
CA SER A 284 4.70 -27.87 -28.01
C SER A 284 3.54 -26.94 -28.39
N VAL A 285 3.79 -26.00 -29.30
CA VAL A 285 2.75 -25.10 -29.82
C VAL A 285 1.98 -25.81 -30.95
N PRO A 286 0.67 -26.03 -30.82
CA PRO A 286 -0.12 -26.70 -31.86
C PRO A 286 -0.26 -25.83 -33.12
N ASP A 287 -0.34 -26.48 -34.28
CA ASP A 287 -0.73 -25.83 -35.53
C ASP A 287 -2.24 -25.91 -35.71
N LEU A 288 -2.92 -24.79 -35.45
CA LEU A 288 -4.38 -24.70 -35.50
C LEU A 288 -4.92 -24.44 -36.90
N GLY A 289 -4.08 -24.18 -37.92
CA GLY A 289 -4.54 -23.88 -39.28
C GLY A 289 -5.68 -22.85 -39.34
N LYS A 290 -6.87 -23.27 -39.77
CA LYS A 290 -8.08 -22.42 -39.88
C LYS A 290 -8.75 -22.10 -38.54
N GLU A 291 -8.48 -22.87 -37.49
CA GLU A 291 -9.05 -22.65 -36.15
C GLU A 291 -8.29 -21.57 -35.37
N LYS A 292 -7.13 -21.13 -35.89
CA LYS A 292 -6.32 -20.07 -35.31
C LYS A 292 -7.08 -18.75 -35.21
N LYS A 293 -7.35 -18.32 -33.98
CA LYS A 293 -7.96 -17.01 -33.68
C LYS A 293 -6.94 -15.87 -33.60
N LYS A 294 -7.37 -14.68 -34.01
CA LYS A 294 -6.71 -13.39 -33.79
C LYS A 294 -7.27 -12.77 -32.52
N ILE A 295 -6.41 -12.60 -31.52
CA ILE A 295 -6.80 -12.19 -30.18
C ILE A 295 -6.16 -10.84 -29.86
N GLY A 296 -6.98 -9.88 -29.45
CA GLY A 296 -6.53 -8.62 -28.85
C GLY A 296 -6.63 -8.68 -27.34
N VAL A 297 -5.58 -8.32 -26.61
CA VAL A 297 -5.59 -8.27 -25.13
C VAL A 297 -5.42 -6.83 -24.68
N ILE A 298 -6.48 -6.26 -24.11
CA ILE A 298 -6.52 -4.88 -23.62
C ILE A 298 -6.10 -4.86 -22.15
N GLY A 299 -4.84 -4.50 -21.89
CA GLY A 299 -4.28 -4.37 -20.55
C GLY A 299 -3.08 -5.29 -20.34
N ASN A 300 -1.91 -4.68 -20.10
CA ASN A 300 -0.64 -5.38 -19.85
C ASN A 300 -0.30 -5.52 -18.35
N GLY A 301 -1.31 -5.71 -17.50
CA GLY A 301 -1.10 -6.09 -16.10
C GLY A 301 -0.66 -7.55 -15.98
N SER A 302 -0.51 -8.06 -14.74
CA SER A 302 -0.02 -9.42 -14.50
C SER A 302 -0.87 -10.46 -15.21
N PHE A 303 -2.19 -10.44 -15.02
CA PHE A 303 -3.08 -11.45 -15.60
C PHE A 303 -3.19 -11.35 -17.14
N GLY A 304 -3.31 -10.13 -17.69
CA GLY A 304 -3.34 -9.92 -19.14
C GLY A 304 -2.04 -10.37 -19.84
N THR A 305 -0.91 -10.26 -19.15
CA THR A 305 0.38 -10.75 -19.64
C THR A 305 0.46 -12.28 -19.59
N ALA A 306 0.07 -12.90 -18.47
CA ALA A 306 0.05 -14.36 -18.34
C ALA A 306 -0.88 -15.02 -19.36
N ILE A 307 -2.08 -14.48 -19.54
CA ILE A 307 -3.05 -14.98 -20.54
C ILE A 307 -2.54 -14.77 -21.97
N SER A 308 -1.90 -13.65 -22.27
CA SER A 308 -1.25 -13.47 -23.57
C SER A 308 -0.22 -14.55 -23.87
N ASN A 309 0.55 -14.96 -22.86
CA ASN A 309 1.54 -16.03 -22.98
C ASN A 309 0.87 -17.38 -23.22
N LEU A 310 -0.07 -17.76 -22.36
CA LEU A 310 -0.85 -18.99 -22.49
C LEU A 310 -1.46 -19.11 -23.90
N LEU A 311 -2.16 -18.09 -24.37
CA LEU A 311 -2.84 -18.12 -25.67
C LEU A 311 -1.86 -18.16 -26.86
N SER A 312 -0.67 -17.58 -26.71
CA SER A 312 0.40 -17.69 -27.72
C SER A 312 0.91 -19.13 -27.81
N TYR A 313 1.11 -19.81 -26.67
CA TYR A 313 1.51 -21.21 -26.62
C TYR A 313 0.38 -22.18 -27.02
N ASN A 314 -0.89 -21.77 -26.89
CA ASN A 314 -2.03 -22.48 -27.47
C ASN A 314 -2.11 -22.32 -29.01
N GLY A 315 -1.21 -21.56 -29.65
CA GLY A 315 -1.11 -21.46 -31.11
C GLY A 315 -1.84 -20.26 -31.75
N HIS A 316 -2.47 -19.39 -30.97
CA HIS A 316 -3.24 -18.25 -31.46
C HIS A 316 -2.38 -17.02 -31.82
N ASP A 317 -2.93 -16.09 -32.61
CA ASP A 317 -2.26 -14.82 -32.94
C ASP A 317 -2.63 -13.73 -31.92
N VAL A 318 -1.74 -13.52 -30.94
CA VAL A 318 -2.00 -12.64 -29.80
C VAL A 318 -1.37 -11.27 -30.00
N THR A 319 -2.15 -10.21 -29.76
CA THR A 319 -1.69 -8.82 -29.71
C THR A 319 -1.98 -8.20 -28.35
N LEU A 320 -0.93 -7.91 -27.58
CA LEU A 320 -1.02 -7.32 -26.25
C LEU A 320 -0.92 -5.79 -26.32
N TYR A 321 -1.97 -5.13 -25.85
CA TYR A 321 -2.06 -3.67 -25.76
C TYR A 321 -1.67 -3.15 -24.37
N GLY A 322 -0.84 -2.11 -24.36
CA GLY A 322 -0.55 -1.32 -23.17
C GLY A 322 -0.51 0.18 -23.44
N ARG A 323 -1.12 0.96 -22.53
CA ARG A 323 -1.20 2.43 -22.66
C ARG A 323 0.16 3.14 -22.62
N ASN A 324 1.15 2.57 -21.95
CA ASN A 324 2.46 3.19 -21.77
C ASN A 324 3.40 2.71 -22.90
N LYS A 325 3.68 3.61 -23.84
CA LYS A 325 4.55 3.38 -24.99
C LYS A 325 5.94 2.87 -24.60
N ASN A 326 6.56 3.44 -23.56
CA ASN A 326 7.90 3.04 -23.14
C ASN A 326 7.90 1.63 -22.54
N ALA A 327 6.89 1.31 -21.73
CA ALA A 327 6.73 -0.04 -21.17
C ALA A 327 6.52 -1.09 -22.28
N ILE A 328 5.67 -0.79 -23.26
CA ILE A 328 5.41 -1.69 -24.38
C ILE A 328 6.65 -1.92 -25.25
N LYS A 329 7.39 -0.86 -25.59
CA LYS A 329 8.66 -0.99 -26.32
C LYS A 329 9.71 -1.79 -25.56
N LEU A 330 9.74 -1.65 -24.23
CA LEU A 330 10.64 -2.44 -23.39
C LEU A 330 10.23 -3.91 -23.43
N MET A 331 8.95 -4.23 -23.24
CA MET A 331 8.41 -5.60 -23.33
C MET A 331 8.68 -6.24 -24.68
N GLU A 332 8.55 -5.49 -25.78
CA GLU A 332 8.87 -5.97 -27.13
C GLU A 332 10.35 -6.35 -27.28
N LYS A 333 11.25 -5.55 -26.69
CA LYS A 333 12.70 -5.81 -26.73
C LYS A 333 13.13 -6.95 -25.80
N THR A 334 12.59 -7.01 -24.59
CA THR A 334 13.04 -7.95 -23.54
C THR A 334 12.24 -9.24 -23.50
N ARG A 335 11.05 -9.27 -24.12
CA ARG A 335 10.02 -10.31 -23.95
C ARG A 335 9.62 -10.50 -22.49
N MET A 336 9.72 -9.46 -21.66
CA MET A 336 9.46 -9.55 -20.22
C MET A 336 8.62 -8.37 -19.73
N ASN A 337 7.70 -8.63 -18.80
CA ASN A 337 6.95 -7.58 -18.09
C ASN A 337 7.46 -7.44 -16.65
N GLU A 338 8.67 -6.90 -16.49
CA GLU A 338 9.35 -6.82 -15.18
C GLU A 338 8.51 -6.19 -14.07
N ARG A 339 7.64 -5.23 -14.42
CA ARG A 339 6.80 -4.55 -13.44
C ARG A 339 5.71 -5.46 -12.84
N TYR A 340 5.13 -6.35 -13.65
CA TYR A 340 3.91 -7.08 -13.27
C TYR A 340 4.08 -8.60 -13.21
N LEU A 341 5.05 -9.15 -13.94
CA LEU A 341 5.47 -10.55 -13.93
C LEU A 341 7.00 -10.59 -14.10
N PRO A 342 7.76 -10.27 -13.03
CA PRO A 342 9.22 -10.31 -13.10
C PRO A 342 9.72 -11.74 -13.32
N TYR A 343 10.88 -11.86 -13.95
CA TYR A 343 11.60 -13.12 -14.18
C TYR A 343 10.90 -14.14 -15.10
N VAL A 344 9.85 -13.77 -15.83
CA VAL A 344 9.20 -14.62 -16.82
C VAL A 344 9.51 -14.12 -18.23
N ILE A 345 10.12 -14.99 -19.04
CA ILE A 345 10.30 -14.78 -20.49
C ILE A 345 9.01 -15.20 -21.20
N LEU A 346 8.45 -14.29 -21.99
CA LEU A 346 7.21 -14.49 -22.73
C LEU A 346 7.50 -15.02 -24.14
N SER A 347 6.51 -15.64 -24.78
CA SER A 347 6.56 -16.10 -26.17
C SER A 347 7.03 -14.98 -27.12
N ASP A 348 7.92 -15.32 -28.05
CA ASP A 348 8.42 -14.43 -29.11
C ASP A 348 7.35 -14.12 -30.18
N LYS A 349 6.26 -14.89 -30.22
CA LYS A 349 5.14 -14.71 -31.15
C LYS A 349 4.13 -13.65 -30.71
N ILE A 350 4.19 -13.17 -29.46
CA ILE A 350 3.30 -12.11 -28.98
C ILE A 350 3.64 -10.80 -29.67
N LYS A 351 2.64 -10.17 -30.29
CA LYS A 351 2.76 -8.83 -30.85
C LYS A 351 2.44 -7.80 -29.76
N TYR A 352 3.29 -6.80 -29.58
CA TYR A 352 3.06 -5.74 -28.61
C TYR A 352 2.63 -4.45 -29.31
N THR A 353 1.65 -3.74 -28.75
CA THR A 353 1.21 -2.46 -29.32
C THR A 353 0.79 -1.46 -28.26
N TYR A 354 1.00 -0.17 -28.55
CA TYR A 354 0.44 0.94 -27.79
C TYR A 354 -0.62 1.72 -28.60
N ASP A 355 -0.93 1.26 -29.81
CA ASP A 355 -2.06 1.76 -30.60
C ASP A 355 -3.29 0.90 -30.36
N LEU A 356 -4.31 1.49 -29.74
CA LEU A 356 -5.54 0.78 -29.38
C LEU A 356 -6.28 0.25 -30.61
N LYS A 357 -6.25 0.96 -31.73
CA LYS A 357 -6.95 0.54 -32.95
C LYS A 357 -6.38 -0.76 -33.49
N SER A 358 -5.05 -0.87 -33.58
CA SER A 358 -4.36 -2.10 -34.02
C SER A 358 -4.62 -3.32 -33.13
N ALA A 359 -4.89 -3.09 -31.83
CA ALA A 359 -5.19 -4.15 -30.88
C ALA A 359 -6.62 -4.69 -31.02
N VAL A 360 -7.53 -3.93 -31.61
CA VAL A 360 -8.97 -4.24 -31.66
C VAL A 360 -9.44 -4.63 -33.06
N LYS A 361 -9.00 -3.90 -34.09
CA LYS A 361 -9.52 -4.05 -35.45
C LYS A 361 -9.18 -5.44 -36.02
N GLY A 362 -10.16 -6.11 -36.63
CA GLY A 362 -10.01 -7.42 -37.26
C GLY A 362 -9.63 -8.56 -36.31
N LYS A 363 -10.00 -8.44 -35.01
CA LYS A 363 -9.81 -9.49 -34.01
C LYS A 363 -11.08 -10.32 -33.87
N ASP A 364 -10.91 -11.64 -33.78
CA ASP A 364 -12.02 -12.56 -33.51
C ASP A 364 -12.45 -12.49 -32.04
N ILE A 365 -11.47 -12.28 -31.15
CA ILE A 365 -11.64 -12.24 -29.70
C ILE A 365 -10.94 -11.01 -29.13
N LEU A 366 -11.64 -10.28 -28.27
CA LEU A 366 -11.09 -9.15 -27.52
C LEU A 366 -11.16 -9.44 -26.01
N ILE A 367 -10.00 -9.54 -25.37
CA ILE A 367 -9.86 -9.82 -23.96
C ILE A 367 -9.64 -8.53 -23.18
N TYR A 368 -10.47 -8.25 -22.19
CA TYR A 368 -10.32 -7.13 -21.26
C TYR A 368 -9.62 -7.59 -19.98
N ALA A 369 -8.38 -7.15 -19.81
CA ALA A 369 -7.54 -7.39 -18.64
C ALA A 369 -7.20 -6.07 -17.91
N VAL A 370 -8.16 -5.14 -17.90
CA VAL A 370 -8.05 -3.85 -17.20
C VAL A 370 -8.76 -3.91 -15.85
N PRO A 371 -8.34 -3.11 -14.85
CA PRO A 371 -9.05 -3.02 -13.58
C PRO A 371 -10.54 -2.68 -13.75
N THR A 372 -11.38 -3.15 -12.83
CA THR A 372 -12.85 -2.99 -12.87
C THR A 372 -13.26 -1.54 -13.13
N GLN A 373 -12.68 -0.60 -12.36
CA GLN A 373 -12.99 0.83 -12.44
C GLN A 373 -12.51 1.50 -13.75
N LYS A 374 -11.81 0.78 -14.62
CA LYS A 374 -11.34 1.23 -15.94
C LYS A 374 -12.01 0.51 -17.10
N PHE A 375 -12.83 -0.51 -16.83
CA PHE A 375 -13.50 -1.30 -17.86
C PHE A 375 -14.44 -0.47 -18.73
N ARG A 376 -15.27 0.42 -18.14
CA ARG A 376 -16.18 1.29 -18.90
C ARG A 376 -15.45 2.16 -19.91
N GLU A 377 -14.41 2.87 -19.45
CA GLU A 377 -13.59 3.72 -20.31
C GLU A 377 -12.91 2.91 -21.42
N ALA A 378 -12.37 1.73 -21.09
CA ALA A 378 -11.72 0.85 -22.05
C ALA A 378 -12.71 0.36 -23.13
N SER A 379 -13.85 -0.20 -22.71
CA SER A 379 -14.88 -0.73 -23.61
C SER A 379 -15.47 0.34 -24.53
N GLN A 380 -15.72 1.55 -24.04
CA GLN A 380 -16.16 2.70 -24.85
C GLN A 380 -15.12 3.15 -25.88
N LYS A 381 -13.82 3.04 -25.58
CA LYS A 381 -12.77 3.39 -26.55
C LYS A 381 -12.61 2.32 -27.61
N THR A 382 -12.72 1.04 -27.22
CA THR A 382 -12.60 -0.09 -28.15
C THR A 382 -13.82 -0.22 -29.05
N SER A 383 -15.01 0.20 -28.62
CA SER A 383 -16.25 0.12 -29.42
C SER A 383 -16.17 0.84 -30.77
N LYS A 384 -15.29 1.83 -30.89
CA LYS A 384 -15.03 2.58 -32.14
C LYS A 384 -14.35 1.74 -33.23
N PHE A 385 -13.77 0.61 -32.86
CA PHE A 385 -12.94 -0.22 -33.75
C PHE A 385 -13.35 -1.69 -33.76
N ILE A 386 -14.28 -2.08 -32.87
CA ILE A 386 -14.75 -3.45 -32.75
C ILE A 386 -15.66 -3.78 -33.93
N GLU A 387 -15.53 -5.00 -34.44
CA GLU A 387 -16.32 -5.49 -35.57
C GLU A 387 -17.44 -6.40 -35.05
N ASP A 388 -18.56 -6.44 -35.76
CA ASP A 388 -19.68 -7.30 -35.40
C ASP A 388 -19.24 -8.77 -35.39
N GLY A 389 -19.72 -9.55 -34.43
CA GLY A 389 -19.33 -10.95 -34.24
C GLY A 389 -18.06 -11.17 -33.40
N THR A 390 -17.36 -10.09 -33.00
CA THR A 390 -16.26 -10.20 -32.03
C THR A 390 -16.77 -10.76 -30.69
N ILE A 391 -16.03 -11.71 -30.10
CA ILE A 391 -16.30 -12.19 -28.73
C ILE A 391 -15.49 -11.34 -27.74
N ALA A 392 -16.18 -10.70 -26.79
CA ALA A 392 -15.54 -9.93 -25.72
C ALA A 392 -15.41 -10.78 -24.45
N VAL A 393 -14.18 -11.07 -24.04
CA VAL A 393 -13.89 -11.84 -22.82
C VAL A 393 -13.42 -10.89 -21.73
N ASN A 394 -14.10 -10.86 -20.59
CA ASN A 394 -13.68 -10.08 -19.43
C ASN A 394 -12.97 -10.96 -18.40
N LEU A 395 -11.82 -10.46 -17.92
CA LEU A 395 -11.02 -11.11 -16.88
C LEU A 395 -11.09 -10.36 -15.53
N ALA A 396 -11.63 -9.14 -15.52
CA ALA A 396 -11.70 -8.33 -14.32
C ALA A 396 -12.80 -8.83 -13.38
N LYS A 397 -12.55 -8.73 -12.07
CA LYS A 397 -13.40 -9.28 -11.01
C LYS A 397 -13.74 -8.18 -10.01
N GLY A 398 -14.90 -7.57 -10.15
CA GLY A 398 -15.33 -6.45 -9.30
C GLY A 398 -16.65 -5.85 -9.78
N ILE A 399 -17.08 -4.79 -9.08
CA ILE A 399 -18.29 -4.03 -9.36
C ILE A 399 -17.90 -2.56 -9.53
N GLU A 400 -18.46 -1.88 -10.52
CA GLU A 400 -18.16 -0.46 -10.75
C GLU A 400 -18.78 0.40 -9.64
N GLN A 401 -17.96 1.24 -9.01
CA GLN A 401 -18.43 2.16 -7.98
C GLN A 401 -19.44 3.17 -8.57
N LYS A 402 -20.34 3.69 -7.73
CA LYS A 402 -21.41 4.64 -8.07
C LYS A 402 -22.54 4.05 -8.93
N SER A 403 -22.22 3.37 -10.03
CA SER A 403 -23.25 2.74 -10.88
C SER A 403 -23.77 1.43 -10.28
N LEU A 404 -22.94 0.75 -9.47
CA LEU A 404 -23.20 -0.56 -8.90
C LEU A 404 -23.47 -1.65 -9.94
N LYS A 405 -23.00 -1.42 -11.17
CA LYS A 405 -23.18 -2.34 -12.29
C LYS A 405 -22.08 -3.37 -12.33
N ARG A 406 -22.47 -4.60 -12.67
CA ARG A 406 -21.56 -5.68 -13.05
C ARG A 406 -20.94 -5.36 -14.41
N LEU A 407 -19.78 -5.95 -14.71
CA LEU A 407 -19.05 -5.64 -15.93
C LEU A 407 -19.81 -6.11 -17.19
N SER A 408 -20.60 -7.17 -17.09
CA SER A 408 -21.55 -7.61 -18.11
C SER A 408 -22.61 -6.56 -18.44
N GLU A 409 -23.17 -5.89 -17.43
CA GLU A 409 -24.15 -4.82 -17.59
C GLU A 409 -23.52 -3.59 -18.25
N ILE A 410 -22.27 -3.28 -17.89
CA ILE A 410 -21.51 -2.22 -18.53
C ILE A 410 -21.21 -2.57 -19.99
N ALA A 411 -20.85 -3.82 -20.27
CA ALA A 411 -20.55 -4.26 -21.63
C ALA A 411 -21.77 -4.13 -22.55
N ILE A 412 -22.97 -4.46 -22.06
CA ILE A 412 -24.22 -4.25 -22.81
C ILE A 412 -24.41 -2.76 -23.18
N GLU A 413 -24.00 -1.83 -22.33
CA GLU A 413 -24.10 -0.40 -22.59
C GLU A 413 -23.04 0.14 -23.55
N THR A 414 -21.82 -0.39 -23.47
CA THR A 414 -20.66 0.22 -24.14
C THR A 414 -20.26 -0.50 -25.44
N ILE A 415 -20.54 -1.79 -25.54
CA ILE A 415 -20.21 -2.67 -26.67
C ILE A 415 -21.41 -3.61 -26.96
N PRO A 416 -22.61 -3.10 -27.26
CA PRO A 416 -23.83 -3.93 -27.40
C PRO A 416 -23.78 -5.00 -28.51
N ASN A 417 -22.92 -4.82 -29.52
CA ASN A 417 -22.85 -5.70 -30.69
C ASN A 417 -21.94 -6.92 -30.51
N VAL A 418 -21.33 -7.10 -29.34
CA VAL A 418 -20.41 -8.22 -29.08
C VAL A 418 -21.10 -9.32 -28.29
N THR A 419 -20.59 -10.54 -28.45
CA THR A 419 -20.95 -11.60 -27.51
C THR A 419 -20.05 -11.51 -26.29
N TYR A 420 -20.64 -11.26 -25.12
CA TYR A 420 -19.89 -11.09 -23.88
C TYR A 420 -19.69 -12.41 -23.12
N VAL A 421 -18.49 -12.60 -22.61
CA VAL A 421 -18.04 -13.80 -21.91
C VAL A 421 -17.24 -13.39 -20.68
N VAL A 422 -17.47 -14.04 -19.54
CA VAL A 422 -16.70 -13.83 -18.30
C VAL A 422 -15.80 -15.03 -18.06
N LEU A 423 -14.54 -14.80 -17.69
CA LEU A 423 -13.64 -15.86 -17.23
C LEU A 423 -13.30 -15.61 -15.75
N SER A 424 -13.54 -16.62 -14.90
CA SER A 424 -13.25 -16.55 -13.47
C SER A 424 -12.90 -17.92 -12.89
N GLY A 425 -12.29 -17.95 -11.70
CA GLY A 425 -11.78 -19.18 -11.08
C GLY A 425 -10.35 -19.03 -10.54
N PRO A 426 -9.85 -20.05 -9.81
CA PRO A 426 -8.53 -20.05 -9.21
C PRO A 426 -7.43 -20.05 -10.28
N SER A 427 -6.75 -18.91 -10.43
CA SER A 427 -5.85 -18.66 -11.56
C SER A 427 -4.88 -17.50 -11.27
N HIS A 428 -3.97 -17.66 -10.30
CA HIS A 428 -2.97 -16.62 -10.05
C HIS A 428 -2.09 -16.40 -11.27
N ALA A 429 -1.90 -15.13 -11.66
CA ALA A 429 -1.16 -14.78 -12.87
C ALA A 429 0.28 -15.31 -12.83
N GLU A 430 0.90 -15.27 -11.66
CA GLU A 430 2.25 -15.74 -11.39
C GLU A 430 2.38 -17.25 -11.61
N GLU A 431 1.37 -18.04 -11.22
CA GLU A 431 1.33 -19.49 -11.43
C GLU A 431 1.07 -19.84 -12.89
N LEU A 432 0.15 -19.12 -13.56
CA LEU A 432 -0.10 -19.29 -14.99
C LEU A 432 1.15 -18.97 -15.83
N ALA A 433 1.86 -17.92 -15.47
CA ALA A 433 3.10 -17.52 -16.14
C ALA A 433 4.23 -18.55 -15.93
N ARG A 434 4.16 -19.34 -14.85
CA ARG A 434 5.05 -20.47 -14.56
C ARG A 434 4.56 -21.81 -15.11
N ASN A 435 3.50 -21.79 -15.93
CA ASN A 435 2.90 -22.99 -16.51
C ASN A 435 2.43 -24.01 -15.45
N CYS A 436 1.95 -23.52 -14.29
CA CYS A 436 1.35 -24.37 -13.26
C CYS A 436 -0.10 -24.74 -13.64
N PRO A 437 -0.61 -25.92 -13.21
CA PRO A 437 -1.99 -26.31 -13.47
C PRO A 437 -3.01 -25.33 -12.89
N ALA A 438 -4.04 -25.00 -13.67
CA ALA A 438 -5.16 -24.18 -13.20
C ALA A 438 -6.48 -24.66 -13.81
N SER A 439 -7.58 -24.41 -13.09
CA SER A 439 -8.93 -24.71 -13.54
C SER A 439 -9.83 -23.49 -13.37
N VAL A 440 -10.47 -23.06 -14.45
CA VAL A 440 -11.33 -21.87 -14.46
C VAL A 440 -12.68 -22.18 -15.09
N VAL A 441 -13.60 -21.23 -14.98
CA VAL A 441 -14.89 -21.27 -15.63
C VAL A 441 -15.02 -20.08 -16.57
N VAL A 442 -15.63 -20.36 -17.72
CA VAL A 442 -16.09 -19.41 -18.69
C VAL A 442 -17.63 -19.35 -18.64
N ALA A 443 -18.19 -18.17 -18.44
CA ALA A 443 -19.62 -17.97 -18.36
C ALA A 443 -20.15 -17.02 -19.45
N SER A 444 -21.21 -17.44 -20.14
CA SER A 444 -21.91 -16.61 -21.12
C SER A 444 -23.37 -16.99 -21.24
N ARG A 445 -24.20 -16.02 -21.65
CA ARG A 445 -25.58 -16.30 -22.11
C ARG A 445 -25.60 -16.98 -23.48
N ASN A 446 -24.51 -16.89 -24.24
CA ASN A 446 -24.34 -17.58 -25.50
C ASN A 446 -23.42 -18.79 -25.29
N LYS A 447 -24.04 -19.98 -25.26
CA LYS A 447 -23.33 -21.25 -25.04
C LYS A 447 -22.23 -21.50 -26.08
N ALA A 448 -22.50 -21.23 -27.37
CA ALA A 448 -21.51 -21.42 -28.43
C ALA A 448 -20.29 -20.51 -28.25
N ALA A 449 -20.47 -19.27 -27.79
CA ALA A 449 -19.35 -18.40 -27.47
C ALA A 449 -18.55 -18.89 -26.25
N ALA A 450 -19.23 -19.42 -25.23
CA ALA A 450 -18.55 -20.02 -24.07
C ALA A 450 -17.69 -21.24 -24.49
N GLU A 451 -18.21 -22.09 -25.38
CA GLU A 451 -17.50 -23.25 -25.95
C GLU A 451 -16.30 -22.82 -26.81
N ILE A 452 -16.45 -21.80 -27.67
CA ILE A 452 -15.32 -21.24 -28.44
C ILE A 452 -14.21 -20.75 -27.49
N ILE A 453 -14.56 -20.02 -26.44
CA ILE A 453 -13.57 -19.52 -25.47
C ILE A 453 -12.99 -20.66 -24.63
N GLN A 454 -13.79 -21.69 -24.32
CA GLN A 454 -13.29 -22.91 -23.68
C GLN A 454 -12.18 -23.54 -24.52
N ASP A 455 -12.41 -23.80 -25.80
CA ASP A 455 -11.44 -24.42 -26.70
C ASP A 455 -10.17 -23.56 -26.87
N VAL A 456 -10.33 -22.24 -27.01
CA VAL A 456 -9.22 -21.29 -27.18
C VAL A 456 -8.28 -21.25 -25.96
N PHE A 457 -8.82 -21.37 -24.76
CA PHE A 457 -8.03 -21.32 -23.52
C PHE A 457 -7.55 -22.69 -23.04
N MET A 458 -8.22 -23.78 -23.43
CA MET A 458 -7.89 -25.13 -22.98
C MET A 458 -6.46 -25.51 -23.37
N SER A 459 -5.72 -26.09 -22.44
CA SER A 459 -4.41 -26.69 -22.68
C SER A 459 -4.19 -27.87 -21.74
N GLU A 460 -3.05 -28.55 -21.86
CA GLU A 460 -2.69 -29.67 -20.97
C GLU A 460 -2.75 -29.29 -19.48
N LYS A 461 -2.37 -28.05 -19.14
CA LYS A 461 -2.32 -27.55 -17.76
C LYS A 461 -3.37 -26.49 -17.44
N PHE A 462 -4.15 -26.03 -18.43
CA PHE A 462 -5.19 -25.03 -18.19
C PHE A 462 -6.55 -25.60 -18.56
N ARG A 463 -7.34 -26.00 -17.56
CA ARG A 463 -8.68 -26.55 -17.77
C ARG A 463 -9.75 -25.47 -17.69
N VAL A 464 -10.70 -25.52 -18.61
CA VAL A 464 -11.81 -24.56 -18.69
C VAL A 464 -13.13 -25.30 -18.67
N TYR A 465 -14.03 -24.90 -17.78
CA TYR A 465 -15.41 -25.37 -17.72
C TYR A 465 -16.36 -24.28 -18.21
N THR A 466 -17.53 -24.65 -18.73
CA THR A 466 -18.55 -23.68 -19.18
C THR A 466 -19.70 -23.62 -18.20
N GLN A 467 -20.32 -22.44 -18.05
CA GLN A 467 -21.59 -22.29 -17.35
C GLN A 467 -22.42 -21.12 -17.92
N GLU A 468 -23.71 -21.07 -17.62
CA GLU A 468 -24.60 -20.01 -18.11
C GLU A 468 -24.81 -18.87 -17.09
N ASP A 469 -24.58 -19.14 -15.80
CA ASP A 469 -24.78 -18.16 -14.72
C ASP A 469 -23.63 -17.14 -14.63
N MET A 470 -23.66 -16.18 -15.55
CA MET A 470 -22.75 -15.04 -15.56
C MET A 470 -22.89 -14.17 -14.30
N LEU A 471 -24.10 -14.05 -13.74
CA LEU A 471 -24.35 -13.19 -12.58
C LEU A 471 -23.65 -13.77 -11.35
N GLY A 472 -23.86 -15.05 -11.05
CA GLY A 472 -23.21 -15.73 -9.94
C GLY A 472 -21.69 -15.69 -10.05
N VAL A 473 -21.14 -15.87 -11.26
CA VAL A 473 -19.69 -15.79 -11.50
C VAL A 473 -19.12 -14.40 -11.19
N GLU A 474 -19.77 -13.34 -11.66
CA GLU A 474 -19.32 -11.97 -11.42
C GLU A 474 -19.41 -11.58 -9.94
N ILE A 475 -20.51 -11.94 -9.27
CA ILE A 475 -20.71 -11.66 -7.85
C ILE A 475 -19.70 -12.44 -7.00
N ALA A 476 -19.53 -13.73 -7.26
CA ALA A 476 -18.55 -14.54 -6.56
C ALA A 476 -17.13 -13.98 -6.71
N GLY A 477 -16.72 -13.69 -7.96
CA GLY A 477 -15.40 -13.13 -8.27
C GLY A 477 -15.16 -11.75 -7.64
N ALA A 478 -16.18 -10.90 -7.59
CA ALA A 478 -16.09 -9.58 -7.00
C ALA A 478 -15.95 -9.63 -5.47
N VAL A 479 -16.90 -10.29 -4.80
CA VAL A 479 -16.99 -10.26 -3.33
C VAL A 479 -15.81 -10.98 -2.68
N LYS A 480 -15.28 -12.07 -3.27
CA LYS A 480 -14.12 -12.79 -2.73
C LYS A 480 -12.91 -11.90 -2.47
N ASN A 481 -12.74 -10.83 -3.24
CA ASN A 481 -11.61 -9.90 -3.09
C ASN A 481 -11.73 -9.07 -1.81
N VAL A 482 -12.96 -8.74 -1.40
CA VAL A 482 -13.25 -8.09 -0.11
C VAL A 482 -12.94 -9.07 1.03
N ILE A 483 -13.43 -10.31 0.92
CA ILE A 483 -13.19 -11.36 1.92
C ILE A 483 -11.70 -11.65 2.07
N ALA A 484 -10.94 -11.66 0.97
CA ALA A 484 -9.49 -11.85 1.02
C ALA A 484 -8.78 -10.76 1.83
N ILE A 485 -9.25 -9.50 1.78
CA ILE A 485 -8.74 -8.44 2.66
C ILE A 485 -9.04 -8.80 4.12
N THR A 486 -10.27 -9.19 4.44
CA THR A 486 -10.65 -9.58 5.80
C THR A 486 -9.81 -10.75 6.32
N THR A 487 -9.58 -11.77 5.48
CA THR A 487 -8.72 -12.90 5.80
C THR A 487 -7.29 -12.46 6.06
N GLY A 488 -6.75 -11.55 5.23
CA GLY A 488 -5.45 -10.93 5.47
C GLY A 488 -5.41 -10.23 6.83
N ILE A 489 -6.43 -9.44 7.18
CA ILE A 489 -6.51 -8.74 8.47
C ILE A 489 -6.47 -9.74 9.62
N SER A 490 -7.29 -10.79 9.55
CA SER A 490 -7.32 -11.88 10.53
C SER A 490 -5.95 -12.54 10.71
N ASP A 491 -5.23 -12.76 9.60
CA ASP A 491 -3.88 -13.33 9.62
C ASP A 491 -2.85 -12.35 10.23
N GLY A 492 -2.94 -11.05 9.90
CA GLY A 492 -2.07 -10.01 10.46
C GLY A 492 -2.26 -9.81 11.97
N MET A 493 -3.49 -10.01 12.45
CA MET A 493 -3.84 -10.07 13.86
C MET A 493 -3.42 -11.37 14.56
N LYS A 494 -2.86 -12.34 13.82
CA LYS A 494 -2.40 -13.65 14.32
C LYS A 494 -3.50 -14.49 14.99
N LEU A 495 -4.73 -14.44 14.47
CA LEU A 495 -5.89 -15.17 15.05
C LEU A 495 -5.87 -16.69 14.79
N GLY A 496 -4.96 -17.19 13.96
CA GLY A 496 -4.77 -18.61 13.68
C GLY A 496 -5.65 -19.17 12.56
N SER A 497 -5.37 -20.42 12.15
CA SER A 497 -6.03 -21.10 11.04
C SER A 497 -7.51 -21.40 11.28
N ASN A 498 -7.91 -21.63 12.54
CA ASN A 498 -9.32 -21.85 12.91
C ASN A 498 -10.17 -20.62 12.57
N ALA A 499 -9.70 -19.42 12.89
CA ALA A 499 -10.38 -18.18 12.56
C ALA A 499 -10.48 -17.97 11.05
N ARG A 500 -9.41 -18.27 10.31
CA ARG A 500 -9.40 -18.22 8.84
C ARG A 500 -10.45 -19.15 8.22
N ALA A 501 -10.49 -20.40 8.66
CA ALA A 501 -11.46 -21.38 8.17
C ALA A 501 -12.89 -20.94 8.45
N ALA A 502 -13.20 -20.54 9.70
CA ALA A 502 -14.52 -20.06 10.08
C ALA A 502 -14.94 -18.81 9.27
N LEU A 503 -14.01 -17.86 9.10
CA LEU A 503 -14.25 -16.65 8.31
C LEU A 503 -14.60 -16.98 6.86
N MET A 504 -13.82 -17.85 6.20
CA MET A 504 -14.05 -18.24 4.81
C MET A 504 -15.39 -18.96 4.64
N THR A 505 -15.73 -19.86 5.56
CA THR A 505 -17.01 -20.58 5.56
C THR A 505 -18.19 -19.61 5.73
N ARG A 506 -18.15 -18.69 6.70
CA ARG A 506 -19.24 -17.71 6.87
C ARG A 506 -19.29 -16.72 5.71
N ALA A 507 -18.16 -16.36 5.14
CA ALA A 507 -18.08 -15.45 3.99
C ALA A 507 -18.73 -16.02 2.74
N ILE A 508 -18.54 -17.31 2.41
CA ILE A 508 -19.20 -17.89 1.23
C ILE A 508 -20.74 -17.86 1.37
N HIS A 509 -21.27 -17.97 2.59
CA HIS A 509 -22.70 -17.77 2.83
C HIS A 509 -23.15 -16.32 2.58
N GLU A 510 -22.35 -15.30 2.89
CA GLU A 510 -22.69 -13.91 2.53
C GLU A 510 -22.74 -13.72 1.01
N ILE A 511 -21.75 -14.29 0.30
CA ILE A 511 -21.69 -14.24 -1.17
C ILE A 511 -22.93 -14.91 -1.77
N LYS A 512 -23.29 -16.10 -1.26
CA LYS A 512 -24.49 -16.84 -1.70
C LYS A 512 -25.76 -16.03 -1.48
N ARG A 513 -25.96 -15.44 -0.29
CA ARG A 513 -27.17 -14.63 0.00
C ARG A 513 -27.29 -13.41 -0.91
N LEU A 514 -26.19 -12.70 -1.18
CA LEU A 514 -26.23 -11.57 -2.11
C LEU A 514 -26.54 -12.04 -3.53
N GLY A 515 -25.88 -13.11 -3.98
CA GLY A 515 -26.13 -13.70 -5.29
C GLY A 515 -27.58 -14.14 -5.49
N ASP A 516 -28.14 -14.87 -4.52
CA ASP A 516 -29.52 -15.35 -4.54
C ASP A 516 -30.52 -14.19 -4.62
N ALA A 517 -30.34 -13.16 -3.79
CA ALA A 517 -31.19 -11.97 -3.82
C ALA A 517 -31.11 -11.20 -5.16
N MET A 518 -30.02 -11.38 -5.92
CA MET A 518 -29.84 -10.83 -7.26
C MET A 518 -30.29 -11.77 -8.38
N GLY A 519 -30.70 -13.00 -8.06
CA GLY A 519 -31.16 -14.02 -9.02
C GLY A 519 -30.04 -14.90 -9.61
N ALA A 520 -28.91 -15.06 -8.92
CA ALA A 520 -27.86 -16.01 -9.30
C ALA A 520 -28.30 -17.47 -9.07
N ASN A 521 -27.65 -18.40 -9.75
CA ASN A 521 -27.73 -19.82 -9.42
C ASN A 521 -26.86 -20.13 -8.19
N LEU A 522 -27.45 -20.73 -7.16
CA LEU A 522 -26.77 -21.07 -5.92
C LEU A 522 -25.61 -22.08 -6.10
N ASP A 523 -25.70 -22.96 -7.10
CA ASP A 523 -24.68 -23.98 -7.36
C ASP A 523 -23.35 -23.35 -7.83
N THR A 524 -23.41 -22.20 -8.50
CA THR A 524 -22.23 -21.46 -8.99
C THR A 524 -21.26 -21.11 -7.87
N PHE A 525 -21.77 -20.84 -6.66
CA PHE A 525 -20.95 -20.49 -5.50
C PHE A 525 -20.22 -21.70 -4.89
N SER A 526 -20.70 -22.91 -5.14
CA SER A 526 -20.03 -24.14 -4.71
C SER A 526 -18.96 -24.60 -5.70
N GLY A 527 -18.88 -23.99 -6.89
CA GLY A 527 -17.91 -24.30 -7.94
C GLY A 527 -16.61 -23.49 -7.90
N LEU A 528 -15.84 -23.57 -9.00
CA LEU A 528 -14.53 -22.94 -9.16
C LEU A 528 -14.58 -21.41 -9.03
N SER A 529 -15.59 -20.74 -9.59
CA SER A 529 -15.75 -19.28 -9.51
C SER A 529 -16.15 -18.78 -8.12
N GLY A 530 -16.74 -19.65 -7.31
CA GLY A 530 -17.15 -19.40 -5.93
C GLY A 530 -16.08 -19.81 -4.94
N ILE A 531 -16.32 -20.94 -4.27
CA ILE A 531 -15.46 -21.44 -3.20
C ILE A 531 -14.02 -21.71 -3.68
N GLY A 532 -13.82 -22.20 -4.90
CA GLY A 532 -12.48 -22.49 -5.42
C GLY A 532 -11.60 -21.23 -5.49
N ASP A 533 -12.11 -20.18 -6.14
CA ASP A 533 -11.39 -18.91 -6.27
C ASP A 533 -11.29 -18.16 -4.93
N LEU A 534 -12.28 -18.31 -4.04
CA LEU A 534 -12.21 -17.78 -2.68
C LEU A 534 -11.06 -18.42 -1.89
N ILE A 535 -10.94 -19.75 -1.92
CA ILE A 535 -9.91 -20.50 -1.19
C ILE A 535 -8.52 -20.04 -1.61
N VAL A 536 -8.21 -20.07 -2.91
CA VAL A 536 -6.86 -19.69 -3.36
C VAL A 536 -6.56 -18.25 -2.98
N THR A 537 -7.53 -17.33 -3.15
CA THR A 537 -7.32 -15.91 -2.89
C THR A 537 -7.12 -15.60 -1.40
N CYS A 538 -7.69 -16.42 -0.51
CA CYS A 538 -7.57 -16.30 0.95
C CYS A 538 -6.39 -17.07 1.55
N SER A 539 -5.74 -17.95 0.79
CA SER A 539 -4.70 -18.84 1.32
C SER A 539 -3.27 -18.49 0.89
N THR A 540 -3.08 -17.70 -0.17
CA THR A 540 -1.73 -17.35 -0.68
C THR A 540 -1.38 -15.86 -0.61
N ASN A 541 -0.09 -15.57 -0.47
CA ASN A 541 0.47 -14.22 -0.60
C ASN A 541 0.49 -13.70 -2.06
N LEU A 542 0.23 -14.54 -3.06
CA LEU A 542 0.03 -14.05 -4.44
C LEU A 542 -1.19 -13.12 -4.54
N SER A 543 -2.18 -13.30 -3.66
CA SER A 543 -3.33 -12.42 -3.54
C SER A 543 -2.94 -11.02 -3.03
N ARG A 544 -3.08 -10.02 -3.90
CA ARG A 544 -2.89 -8.60 -3.57
C ARG A 544 -3.86 -8.11 -2.49
N ASN A 545 -5.09 -8.60 -2.52
CA ASN A 545 -6.12 -8.28 -1.53
C ASN A 545 -5.74 -8.84 -0.15
N ARG A 546 -5.31 -10.10 -0.08
CA ARG A 546 -4.86 -10.70 1.16
C ARG A 546 -3.62 -10.03 1.71
N ARG A 547 -2.62 -9.72 0.88
CA ARG A 547 -1.43 -8.95 1.31
C ARG A 547 -1.80 -7.58 1.86
N CYS A 548 -2.73 -6.87 1.22
CA CYS A 548 -3.23 -5.59 1.74
C CYS A 548 -3.85 -5.79 3.13
N GLY A 549 -4.74 -6.77 3.27
CA GLY A 549 -5.33 -7.12 4.57
C GLY A 549 -4.29 -7.48 5.63
N LEU A 550 -3.27 -8.26 5.27
CA LEU A 550 -2.19 -8.67 6.17
C LEU A 550 -1.46 -7.46 6.76
N LEU A 551 -1.12 -6.49 5.91
CA LEU A 551 -0.49 -5.24 6.36
C LEU A 551 -1.41 -4.45 7.29
N ILE A 552 -2.69 -4.33 6.98
CA ILE A 552 -3.68 -3.67 7.84
C ILE A 552 -3.78 -4.37 9.20
N GLY A 553 -3.83 -5.71 9.22
CA GLY A 553 -3.85 -6.51 10.45
C GLY A 553 -2.58 -6.36 11.30
N LEU A 554 -1.43 -6.10 10.66
CA LEU A 554 -0.17 -5.77 11.33
C LEU A 554 -0.09 -4.31 11.83
N GLY A 555 -1.17 -3.54 11.66
CA GLY A 555 -1.31 -2.17 12.16
C GLY A 555 -0.81 -1.08 11.21
N LEU A 556 -0.63 -1.38 9.91
CA LEU A 556 -0.41 -0.33 8.90
C LEU A 556 -1.71 0.43 8.61
N ASP A 557 -1.58 1.71 8.26
CA ASP A 557 -2.70 2.46 7.70
C ASP A 557 -3.18 1.81 6.39
N VAL A 558 -4.48 1.90 6.11
CA VAL A 558 -5.11 1.29 4.94
C VAL A 558 -4.48 1.79 3.64
N LEU A 559 -4.22 3.10 3.53
CA LEU A 559 -3.70 3.68 2.31
C LEU A 559 -2.20 3.39 2.14
N ASP A 560 -1.44 3.37 3.23
CA ASP A 560 -0.06 2.86 3.24
C ASP A 560 0.00 1.37 2.83
N ALA A 561 -0.96 0.55 3.28
CA ALA A 561 -1.03 -0.86 2.92
C ALA A 561 -1.31 -1.05 1.41
N VAL A 562 -2.25 -0.28 0.85
CA VAL A 562 -2.53 -0.27 -0.60
C VAL A 562 -1.32 0.20 -1.40
N GLU A 563 -0.62 1.26 -0.95
CA GLU A 563 0.59 1.76 -1.59
C GLU A 563 1.71 0.68 -1.59
N ARG A 564 1.94 0.03 -0.45
CA ARG A 564 3.00 -0.98 -0.28
C ARG A 564 2.77 -2.25 -1.10
N VAL A 565 1.52 -2.60 -1.41
CA VAL A 565 1.20 -3.68 -2.37
C VAL A 565 1.63 -3.33 -3.80
N GLY A 566 1.80 -2.04 -4.13
CA GLY A 566 2.40 -1.57 -5.38
C GLY A 566 1.57 -1.82 -6.65
N SER A 567 0.33 -2.30 -6.50
CA SER A 567 -0.57 -2.67 -7.60
C SER A 567 -2.03 -2.50 -7.19
N VAL A 568 -2.96 -2.57 -8.16
CA VAL A 568 -4.39 -2.36 -7.87
C VAL A 568 -4.91 -3.46 -6.94
N VAL A 569 -5.49 -3.03 -5.81
CA VAL A 569 -6.20 -3.85 -4.83
C VAL A 569 -7.71 -3.75 -5.14
N GLU A 570 -8.24 -4.64 -5.96
CA GLU A 570 -9.65 -4.60 -6.41
C GLU A 570 -10.64 -4.64 -5.24
N GLY A 571 -10.33 -5.40 -4.19
CA GLY A 571 -11.16 -5.54 -2.99
C GLY A 571 -11.39 -4.21 -2.26
N TYR A 572 -10.43 -3.29 -2.33
CA TYR A 572 -10.54 -1.96 -1.71
C TYR A 572 -11.70 -1.15 -2.31
N PHE A 573 -11.79 -1.11 -3.64
CA PHE A 573 -12.88 -0.41 -4.35
C PHE A 573 -14.18 -1.22 -4.33
N THR A 574 -14.08 -2.55 -4.37
CA THR A 574 -15.24 -3.44 -4.41
C THR A 574 -16.01 -3.46 -3.08
N ALA A 575 -15.33 -3.25 -1.94
CA ALA A 575 -15.96 -3.25 -0.63
C ALA A 575 -17.13 -2.25 -0.51
N GLU A 576 -16.95 -1.03 -1.00
CA GLU A 576 -18.00 -0.02 -1.03
C GLU A 576 -19.19 -0.47 -1.88
N ALA A 577 -18.92 -0.89 -3.12
CA ALA A 577 -19.96 -1.29 -4.05
C ALA A 577 -20.76 -2.51 -3.56
N VAL A 578 -20.11 -3.47 -2.90
CA VAL A 578 -20.76 -4.63 -2.30
C VAL A 578 -21.67 -4.22 -1.15
N VAL A 579 -21.23 -3.33 -0.25
CA VAL A 579 -22.06 -2.84 0.86
C VAL A 579 -23.26 -2.04 0.34
N GLU A 580 -23.09 -1.22 -0.69
CA GLU A 580 -24.21 -0.50 -1.31
C GLU A 580 -25.20 -1.45 -2.01
N LEU A 581 -24.70 -2.49 -2.69
CA LEU A 581 -25.55 -3.53 -3.27
C LEU A 581 -26.30 -4.34 -2.22
N ALA A 582 -25.63 -4.75 -1.14
CA ALA A 582 -26.24 -5.44 -0.02
C ALA A 582 -27.42 -4.64 0.55
N LYS A 583 -27.25 -3.32 0.73
CA LYS A 583 -28.34 -2.41 1.12
C LYS A 583 -29.47 -2.35 0.10
N LYS A 584 -29.14 -2.24 -1.20
CA LYS A 584 -30.14 -2.20 -2.28
C LYS A 584 -31.02 -3.46 -2.30
N TYR A 585 -30.41 -4.62 -2.12
CA TYR A 585 -31.10 -5.92 -2.12
C TYR A 585 -31.56 -6.37 -0.72
N LYS A 586 -31.35 -5.54 0.32
CA LYS A 586 -31.73 -5.83 1.71
C LYS A 586 -31.14 -7.14 2.25
N VAL A 587 -29.87 -7.39 1.94
CA VAL A 587 -29.11 -8.58 2.39
C VAL A 587 -28.12 -8.18 3.47
N GLU A 588 -28.07 -8.93 4.57
CA GLU A 588 -27.04 -8.75 5.60
C GLU A 588 -25.69 -9.34 5.15
N MET A 589 -24.67 -8.49 5.09
CA MET A 589 -23.28 -8.88 4.76
C MET A 589 -22.28 -8.36 5.82
N PRO A 590 -22.39 -8.84 7.06
CA PRO A 590 -21.65 -8.34 8.21
C PRO A 590 -20.13 -8.40 8.07
N ILE A 591 -19.58 -9.42 7.41
CA ILE A 591 -18.14 -9.52 7.13
C ILE A 591 -17.75 -8.41 6.14
N CYS A 592 -18.47 -8.25 5.03
CA CYS A 592 -18.19 -7.19 4.06
C CYS A 592 -18.41 -5.78 4.64
N GLU A 593 -19.46 -5.56 5.42
CA GLU A 593 -19.77 -4.28 6.09
C GLU A 593 -18.67 -3.89 7.08
N THR A 594 -18.23 -4.84 7.91
CA THR A 594 -17.15 -4.62 8.88
C THR A 594 -15.84 -4.34 8.16
N THR A 595 -15.55 -5.07 7.08
CA THR A 595 -14.34 -4.86 6.27
C THR A 595 -14.35 -3.48 5.63
N TYR A 596 -15.47 -3.06 5.05
CA TYR A 596 -15.61 -1.69 4.53
C TYR A 596 -15.46 -0.65 5.64
N GLY A 597 -16.04 -0.87 6.83
CA GLY A 597 -15.85 -0.01 7.99
C GLY A 597 -14.39 0.18 8.40
N ILE A 598 -13.58 -0.89 8.36
CA ILE A 598 -12.12 -0.83 8.59
C ILE A 598 -11.45 -0.03 7.47
N LEU A 599 -11.76 -0.33 6.20
CA LEU A 599 -11.16 0.34 5.05
C LEU A 599 -11.45 1.85 5.00
N GLN A 600 -12.56 2.29 5.60
CA GLN A 600 -12.94 3.69 5.74
C GLN A 600 -12.42 4.34 7.03
N GLY A 601 -11.66 3.62 7.86
CA GLY A 601 -11.17 4.13 9.15
C GLY A 601 -12.25 4.33 10.22
N LYS A 602 -13.48 3.85 9.98
CA LYS A 602 -14.62 4.03 10.90
C LYS A 602 -14.59 3.05 12.07
N VAL A 603 -13.94 1.91 11.90
CA VAL A 603 -13.86 0.83 12.90
C VAL A 603 -12.43 0.29 12.95
N THR A 604 -11.88 0.08 14.15
CA THR A 604 -10.57 -0.58 14.32
C THR A 604 -10.71 -2.09 14.17
N THR A 605 -9.62 -2.78 13.81
CA THR A 605 -9.60 -4.24 13.64
C THR A 605 -10.07 -4.99 14.90
N ASP A 606 -9.68 -4.54 16.10
CA ASP A 606 -10.14 -5.14 17.37
C ASP A 606 -11.64 -4.96 17.63
N LYS A 607 -12.18 -3.77 17.33
CA LYS A 607 -13.62 -3.50 17.46
C LYS A 607 -14.43 -4.29 16.45
N ALA A 608 -13.91 -4.41 15.23
CA ALA A 608 -14.49 -5.24 14.18
C ALA A 608 -14.55 -6.72 14.60
N LEU A 609 -13.46 -7.27 15.13
CA LEU A 609 -13.42 -8.64 15.64
C LEU A 609 -14.45 -8.84 16.76
N THR A 610 -14.46 -7.94 17.75
CA THR A 610 -15.43 -7.99 18.85
C THR A 610 -16.86 -7.97 18.32
N ALA A 611 -17.18 -7.04 17.43
CA ALA A 611 -18.51 -6.91 16.85
C ALA A 611 -18.97 -8.15 16.06
N LEU A 612 -18.06 -8.86 15.39
CA LEU A 612 -18.38 -10.11 14.70
C LEU A 612 -18.59 -11.28 15.67
N MET A 613 -17.81 -11.35 16.76
CA MET A 613 -17.87 -12.43 17.75
C MET A 613 -19.02 -12.30 18.75
N THR A 614 -19.48 -11.08 19.06
CA THR A 614 -20.55 -10.84 20.05
C THR A 614 -21.94 -10.75 19.42
N ARG A 615 -22.12 -11.26 18.20
CA ARG A 615 -23.44 -11.28 17.55
C ARG A 615 -24.33 -12.34 18.18
N ASP A 616 -25.64 -12.14 18.05
CA ASP A 616 -26.62 -13.11 18.52
C ASP A 616 -26.38 -14.48 17.88
N LYS A 617 -26.54 -15.54 18.69
CA LYS A 617 -26.46 -16.92 18.23
C LYS A 617 -27.50 -17.19 17.13
N LYS A 618 -27.09 -17.87 16.07
CA LYS A 618 -27.94 -18.28 14.94
C LYS A 618 -27.71 -19.76 14.62
N ASP A 619 -28.66 -20.37 13.93
CA ASP A 619 -28.46 -21.68 13.30
C ASP A 619 -27.39 -21.57 12.20
N GLU A 620 -26.64 -22.65 11.94
CA GLU A 620 -25.55 -22.61 10.94
C GLU A 620 -26.06 -22.31 9.53
N LEU A 621 -27.25 -22.83 9.17
CA LEU A 621 -27.83 -22.74 7.83
C LEU A 621 -28.75 -21.52 7.65
N GLN A 622 -28.89 -20.68 8.68
CA GLN A 622 -29.53 -19.35 8.63
C GLN A 622 -28.49 -18.25 8.38
#